data_AF-A0ABD6DN49-F1
#
_entry.id   AF-A0ABD6DN49-F1
#
_cell.length_a   1.000
_cell.length_b   1.000
_cell.length_c   1.000
_cell.angle_alpha   90.00
_cell.angle_beta   90.00
_cell.angle_gamma   90.00
#
_symmetry.space_group_name_H-M   'P 1'
#
loop_
_entity.id
_entity.type
_entity.pdbx_description
1 polymer ?
#
loop_
_entity_poly.entity_id
_entity_poly.type
_entity_poly.pdbx_seq_one_letter_code
_entity_poly.pdbx_strand_id
1 'polypeptide(L)'
;MTAGTYETTVQARSVDPEFRATALSRYERTCPVSGVDHAQLLDVAHVLPCSDYPEYRADLSNVLVLDKTHHAAFDRNLFTLDEEYRLVVQPGFETESELLERTVLNRDGERVGMPDGSLDAEYLRQHNKRLAWV
;
A
#
# COMPACT_ATOMS: atom_id res chain seq x y z
N MET A 1 -21.92 -23.35 23.58
CA MET A 1 -21.34 -22.45 22.57
C MET A 1 -22.37 -22.30 21.46
N THR A 2 -23.11 -21.20 21.44
CA THR A 2 -24.11 -20.90 20.41
C THR A 2 -23.44 -20.10 19.30
N ALA A 3 -23.42 -20.64 18.08
CA ALA A 3 -22.96 -19.89 16.91
C ALA A 3 -23.96 -18.75 16.65
N GLY A 4 -23.48 -17.51 16.69
CA GLY A 4 -24.24 -16.34 16.26
C GLY A 4 -24.00 -16.11 14.77
N THR A 5 -25.07 -16.02 13.98
CA THR A 5 -24.99 -15.54 12.60
C THR A 5 -24.95 -14.01 12.64
N TYR A 6 -23.95 -13.39 12.03
CA TYR A 6 -23.91 -11.95 11.79
C TYR A 6 -23.84 -11.70 10.29
N GLU A 7 -24.58 -10.68 9.85
CA GLU A 7 -24.62 -10.24 8.46
C GLU A 7 -23.87 -8.91 8.36
N THR A 8 -22.85 -8.84 7.52
CA THR A 8 -22.06 -7.64 7.30
C THR A 8 -22.26 -7.19 5.85
N THR A 9 -22.71 -5.96 5.66
CA THR A 9 -22.70 -5.30 4.35
C THR A 9 -21.35 -4.62 4.15
N VAL A 10 -20.49 -5.18 3.30
CA VAL A 10 -19.23 -4.54 2.90
C VAL A 10 -19.49 -3.70 1.66
N GLN A 11 -19.26 -2.38 1.73
CA GLN A 11 -19.06 -1.59 0.52
C GLN A 11 -17.71 -1.95 -0.07
N ALA A 12 -17.69 -2.91 -0.99
CA ALA A 12 -16.49 -3.20 -1.74
C ALA A 12 -16.12 -1.97 -2.57
N ARG A 13 -14.92 -1.42 -2.36
CA ARG A 13 -14.30 -0.54 -3.35
C ARG A 13 -13.97 -1.43 -4.55
N SER A 14 -14.89 -1.54 -5.51
CA SER A 14 -14.62 -2.24 -6.75
C SER A 14 -13.55 -1.48 -7.51
N VAL A 15 -12.32 -2.01 -7.45
CA VAL A 15 -11.26 -1.68 -8.38
C VAL A 15 -11.58 -2.42 -9.68
N ASP A 16 -11.49 -1.70 -10.80
CA ASP A 16 -11.70 -2.31 -12.11
C ASP A 16 -10.73 -3.50 -12.29
N PRO A 17 -11.23 -4.70 -12.69
CA PRO A 17 -10.37 -5.89 -12.81
C PRO A 17 -9.22 -5.73 -13.80
N GLU A 18 -9.41 -4.98 -14.89
CA GLU A 18 -8.39 -4.70 -15.89
C GLU A 18 -7.34 -3.73 -15.33
N PHE A 19 -7.79 -2.66 -14.66
CA PHE A 19 -6.89 -1.75 -13.95
C PHE A 19 -6.02 -2.49 -12.93
N ARG A 20 -6.64 -3.37 -12.13
CA ARG A 20 -5.93 -4.22 -11.17
C ARG A 20 -4.90 -5.11 -11.86
N ALA A 21 -5.28 -5.80 -12.94
CA ALA A 21 -4.39 -6.69 -13.66
C ALA A 21 -3.17 -5.95 -14.24
N THR A 22 -3.38 -4.73 -14.75
CA THR A 22 -2.32 -3.87 -15.28
C THR A 22 -1.40 -3.36 -14.17
N ALA A 23 -1.94 -2.88 -13.05
CA ALA A 23 -1.17 -2.46 -11.89
C ALA A 23 -0.28 -3.61 -11.36
N LEU A 24 -0.86 -4.80 -11.15
CA LEU A 24 -0.09 -5.98 -10.73
C LEU A 24 1.01 -6.33 -11.72
N SER A 25 0.73 -6.26 -13.03
CA SER A 25 1.74 -6.56 -14.05
C SER A 25 2.90 -5.54 -14.05
N ARG A 26 2.62 -4.26 -13.77
CA ARG A 26 3.63 -3.20 -13.64
C ARG A 26 4.60 -3.44 -12.50
N TYR A 27 4.16 -4.08 -11.42
CA TYR A 27 4.96 -4.46 -10.26
C TYR A 27 5.43 -5.92 -10.32
N GLU A 28 5.49 -6.53 -11.51
CA GLU A 28 5.92 -7.92 -11.71
C GLU A 28 5.17 -8.92 -10.81
N ARG A 29 3.91 -8.62 -10.47
CA ARG A 29 3.07 -9.38 -9.56
C ARG A 29 3.73 -9.64 -8.20
N THR A 30 4.49 -8.68 -7.69
CA THR A 30 5.20 -8.79 -6.40
C THR A 30 4.98 -7.54 -5.55
N CYS A 31 4.72 -7.71 -4.26
CA CYS A 31 4.73 -6.63 -3.29
C CYS A 31 6.19 -6.17 -3.07
N PRO A 32 6.56 -4.92 -3.36
CA PRO A 32 7.95 -4.49 -3.29
C PRO A 32 8.43 -4.29 -1.83
N VAL A 33 7.50 -4.23 -0.86
CA VAL A 33 7.80 -4.11 0.57
C VAL A 33 8.03 -5.47 1.23
N SER A 34 7.20 -6.47 0.90
CA SER A 34 7.24 -7.77 1.59
C SER A 34 7.84 -8.91 0.75
N GLY A 35 7.90 -8.76 -0.57
CA GLY A 35 8.29 -9.81 -1.51
C GLY A 35 7.19 -10.84 -1.80
N VAL A 36 5.97 -10.68 -1.28
CA VAL A 36 4.85 -11.57 -1.59
C VAL A 36 4.52 -11.50 -3.09
N ASP A 37 4.50 -12.64 -3.76
CA ASP A 37 4.35 -12.77 -5.22
C ASP A 37 3.06 -13.53 -5.64
N HIS A 38 2.26 -13.97 -4.67
CA HIS A 38 1.00 -14.65 -4.96
C HIS A 38 -0.10 -13.63 -5.26
N ALA A 39 -0.54 -13.56 -6.52
CA ALA A 39 -1.51 -12.58 -7.01
C ALA A 39 -2.86 -12.50 -6.25
N GLN A 40 -3.28 -13.54 -5.52
CA GLN A 40 -4.51 -13.51 -4.69
C GLN A 40 -4.31 -12.79 -3.36
N LEU A 41 -3.06 -12.68 -2.89
CA LEU A 41 -2.68 -11.94 -1.69
C LEU A 41 -2.39 -10.46 -1.99
N LEU A 42 -2.19 -10.13 -3.27
CA LEU A 42 -1.89 -8.78 -3.72
C LEU A 42 -3.13 -7.94 -3.94
N ASP A 43 -2.97 -6.66 -3.68
CA ASP A 43 -3.97 -5.64 -3.90
C ASP A 43 -3.33 -4.35 -4.39
N VAL A 44 -4.18 -3.41 -4.80
CA VAL A 44 -3.78 -2.10 -5.29
C VAL A 44 -4.13 -1.05 -4.23
N ALA A 45 -3.11 -0.44 -3.65
CA ALA A 45 -3.22 0.62 -2.66
C ALA A 45 -3.05 1.98 -3.34
N HIS A 46 -4.07 2.84 -3.25
CA HIS A 46 -3.97 4.21 -3.76
C HIS A 46 -3.13 5.07 -2.83
N VAL A 47 -2.16 5.79 -3.39
CA VAL A 47 -1.35 6.76 -2.63
C VAL A 47 -2.20 7.99 -2.30
N LEU A 48 -2.84 8.59 -3.31
CA LEU A 48 -3.84 9.62 -3.12
C LEU A 48 -5.24 9.00 -3.01
N PRO A 49 -5.99 9.26 -1.91
CA PRO A 49 -7.30 8.65 -1.70
C PRO A 49 -8.29 9.00 -2.81
N CYS A 50 -8.97 7.98 -3.34
CA CYS A 50 -10.00 8.15 -4.37
C CYS A 50 -11.15 9.09 -3.98
N SER A 51 -11.41 9.28 -2.68
CA SER A 51 -12.47 10.20 -2.19
C SER A 51 -12.13 11.66 -2.47
N ASP A 52 -10.84 12.00 -2.39
CA ASP A 52 -10.36 13.37 -2.46
C ASP A 52 -9.89 13.70 -3.88
N TYR A 53 -9.49 12.67 -4.65
CA TYR A 53 -8.96 12.79 -6.01
C TYR A 53 -9.60 11.77 -6.95
N PRO A 54 -10.90 11.92 -7.27
CA PRO A 54 -11.60 11.00 -8.16
C PRO A 54 -10.97 10.93 -9.57
N GLU A 55 -10.32 12.00 -10.03
CA GLU A 55 -9.63 12.08 -11.32
C GLU A 55 -8.42 11.14 -11.41
N TYR A 56 -7.76 10.82 -10.29
CA TYR A 56 -6.59 9.93 -10.24
C TYR A 56 -6.94 8.49 -9.85
N ARG A 57 -8.23 8.15 -9.80
CA ARG A 57 -8.71 6.82 -9.38
C ARG A 57 -8.20 5.69 -10.29
N ALA A 58 -8.11 5.95 -11.59
CA ALA A 58 -7.64 4.99 -12.59
C ALA A 58 -6.21 5.31 -13.09
N ASP A 59 -5.45 6.11 -12.33
CA ASP A 59 -4.07 6.41 -12.65
C ASP A 59 -3.14 5.33 -12.08
N LEU A 60 -2.42 4.64 -12.97
CA LEU A 60 -1.47 3.58 -12.61
C LEU A 60 -0.23 4.10 -11.88
N SER A 61 0.05 5.40 -11.96
CA SER A 61 1.15 6.04 -11.22
C SER A 61 0.70 6.51 -9.83
N ASN A 62 -0.59 6.42 -9.49
CA ASN A 62 -1.15 6.72 -8.17
C ASN A 62 -1.35 5.47 -7.30
N VAL A 63 -0.74 4.35 -7.66
CA VAL A 63 -0.97 3.08 -6.96
C VAL A 63 0.30 2.30 -6.66
N LEU A 64 0.32 1.71 -5.47
CA LEU A 64 1.27 0.69 -5.02
C LEU A 64 0.61 -0.69 -5.10
N VAL A 65 1.40 -1.71 -5.42
CA VAL A 65 0.96 -3.10 -5.28
C VAL A 65 1.49 -3.64 -3.97
N LEU A 66 0.59 -3.97 -3.03
CA LEU A 66 0.93 -4.44 -1.70
C LEU A 66 0.16 -5.72 -1.38
N ASP A 67 0.72 -6.59 -0.53
CA ASP A 67 -0.08 -7.64 0.09
C ASP A 67 -1.06 -7.06 1.12
N LYS A 68 -2.07 -7.84 1.51
CA LYS A 68 -3.15 -7.38 2.39
C LYS A 68 -2.67 -6.76 3.70
N THR A 69 -1.62 -7.30 4.33
CA THR A 69 -1.10 -6.78 5.60
C THR A 69 -0.44 -5.43 5.39
N HIS A 70 0.42 -5.31 4.37
CA HIS A 70 1.14 -4.08 4.10
C HIS A 70 0.23 -2.98 3.53
N HIS A 71 -0.77 -3.35 2.73
CA HIS A 71 -1.82 -2.43 2.30
C HIS A 71 -2.56 -1.86 3.51
N ALA A 72 -3.00 -2.72 4.44
CA ALA A 72 -3.69 -2.29 5.64
C ALA A 72 -2.84 -1.40 6.57
N ALA A 73 -1.52 -1.60 6.57
CA ALA A 73 -0.57 -0.78 7.33
C ALA A 73 -0.28 0.57 6.65
N PHE A 74 -0.16 0.59 5.33
CA PHE A 74 -0.04 1.82 4.52
C PHE A 74 -1.28 2.71 4.66
N ASP A 75 -2.48 2.14 4.50
CA ASP A 75 -3.77 2.85 4.66
C ASP A 75 -3.97 3.45 6.07
N ARG A 76 -3.30 2.87 7.07
CA ARG A 76 -3.32 3.33 8.47
C ARG A 76 -2.17 4.28 8.80
N ASN A 77 -1.37 4.65 7.80
CA ASN A 77 -0.21 5.51 7.96
C ASN A 77 0.79 4.96 9.01
N LEU A 78 0.99 3.64 9.05
CA LEU A 78 2.01 3.03 9.92
C LEU A 78 3.40 3.08 9.29
N PHE A 79 3.44 3.17 7.96
CA PHE A 79 4.63 3.50 7.18
C PHE A 79 4.18 4.18 5.88
N THR A 80 5.11 4.86 5.21
CA THR A 80 4.95 5.42 3.87
C THR A 80 6.22 5.21 3.05
N LEU A 81 6.25 5.77 1.83
CA LEU A 81 7.46 5.94 1.04
C LEU A 81 7.75 7.44 0.85
N ASP A 82 9.01 7.86 0.90
CA ASP A 82 9.43 9.22 0.52
C ASP A 82 9.54 9.39 -1.01
N GLU A 83 9.85 10.60 -1.48
CA GLU A 83 9.99 10.90 -2.92
C GLU A 83 11.15 10.14 -3.60
N GLU A 84 12.09 9.60 -2.83
CA GLU A 84 13.16 8.73 -3.29
C GLU A 84 12.82 7.23 -3.19
N TYR A 85 11.56 6.91 -2.88
CA TYR A 85 11.01 5.58 -2.67
C TYR A 85 11.66 4.82 -1.51
N ARG A 86 12.14 5.52 -0.49
CA ARG A 86 12.60 4.91 0.75
C ARG A 86 11.45 4.70 1.70
N LEU A 87 11.49 3.58 2.41
CA LEU A 87 10.51 3.28 3.43
C LEU A 87 10.70 4.24 4.61
N VAL A 88 9.61 4.85 5.07
CA VAL A 88 9.60 5.73 6.24
C VAL A 88 8.57 5.19 7.23
N VAL A 89 9.03 4.82 8.42
CA VAL A 89 8.20 4.23 9.47
C VAL A 89 7.64 5.30 10.40
N GLN A 90 6.38 5.15 10.80
CA GLN A 90 5.79 6.01 11.82
C GLN A 90 6.56 5.85 13.16
N PRO A 91 7.10 6.92 13.77
CA PRO A 91 8.03 6.79 14.90
C PRO A 91 7.49 6.08 16.15
N GLY A 92 6.17 6.01 16.32
CA GLY A 92 5.51 5.31 17.42
C GLY A 92 4.95 3.94 17.04
N PHE A 93 5.29 3.41 15.88
CA PHE A 93 4.80 2.11 15.43
C PHE A 93 5.63 1.00 16.07
N GLU A 94 4.99 0.24 16.95
CA GLU A 94 5.56 -0.92 17.63
C GLU A 94 4.74 -2.18 17.31
N THR A 95 5.42 -3.32 17.20
CA THR A 95 4.78 -4.61 16.90
C THR A 95 5.66 -5.76 17.34
N GLU A 96 5.07 -6.85 17.83
CA GLU A 96 5.76 -8.12 18.12
C GLU A 96 5.76 -9.07 16.90
N SER A 97 5.22 -8.64 15.77
CA SER A 97 5.15 -9.43 14.54
C SER A 97 6.51 -9.47 13.84
N GLU A 98 7.16 -10.63 13.83
CA GLU A 98 8.41 -10.87 13.08
C GLU A 98 8.30 -10.48 11.59
N LEU A 99 7.11 -10.62 11.00
CA LEU A 99 6.85 -10.21 9.62
C LEU A 99 7.08 -8.71 9.47
N LEU A 100 6.36 -7.89 10.25
CA LEU A 100 6.38 -6.43 10.15
C LEU A 100 7.71 -5.85 10.66
N GLU A 101 8.34 -6.49 11.64
CA GLU A 101 9.70 -6.16 12.03
C GLU A 101 10.64 -6.28 10.83
N ARG A 102 10.63 -7.42 10.13
CA ARG A 102 11.52 -7.68 9.00
C ARG A 102 11.21 -6.84 7.77
N THR A 103 9.93 -6.61 7.46
CA THR A 103 9.52 -6.00 6.18
C THR A 103 9.26 -4.49 6.26
N VAL A 104 9.06 -3.95 7.47
CA VAL A 104 8.76 -2.53 7.69
C VAL A 104 9.79 -1.92 8.64
N LEU A 105 9.83 -2.34 9.91
CA LEU A 105 10.65 -1.65 10.93
C LEU A 105 12.15 -1.67 10.62
N ASN A 106 12.71 -2.84 10.34
CA ASN A 106 14.14 -3.00 10.07
C ASN A 106 14.58 -2.44 8.72
N ARG A 107 13.62 -2.02 7.88
CA ARG A 107 13.86 -1.48 6.54
C ARG A 107 13.64 0.03 6.47
N ASP A 108 13.44 0.69 7.61
CA ASP A 108 13.33 2.15 7.66
C ASP A 108 14.55 2.83 7.00
N GLY A 109 14.29 3.78 6.10
CA GLY A 109 15.29 4.45 5.26
C GLY A 109 15.81 3.64 4.07
N GLU A 110 15.48 2.35 3.95
CA GLU A 110 15.87 1.55 2.79
C GLU A 110 15.07 1.92 1.56
N ARG A 111 15.75 2.02 0.41
CA ARG A 111 15.09 2.22 -0.87
C ARG A 111 14.35 0.94 -1.27
N VAL A 112 13.06 1.07 -1.56
CA VAL A 112 12.23 -0.02 -2.06
C VAL A 112 12.47 -0.18 -3.57
N GLY A 113 12.83 -1.40 -3.98
CA GLY A 113 12.99 -1.74 -5.38
C GLY A 113 11.63 -1.84 -6.06
N MET A 114 11.38 -1.00 -7.05
CA MET A 114 10.20 -1.05 -7.91
C MET A 114 10.56 -0.62 -9.34
N PRO A 115 9.81 -1.05 -10.35
CA PRO A 115 10.09 -0.69 -11.74
C PRO A 115 10.04 0.83 -11.98
N ASP A 116 10.93 1.35 -12.83
CA ASP A 116 11.02 2.79 -13.06
C ASP A 116 9.70 3.37 -13.56
N GLY A 117 9.33 4.51 -12.96
CA GLY A 117 8.09 5.22 -13.24
C GLY A 117 6.83 4.52 -12.71
N SER A 118 6.92 3.41 -11.96
CA SER A 118 5.77 2.67 -11.42
C SER A 118 4.80 3.52 -10.61
N LEU A 119 5.33 4.56 -9.99
CA LEU A 119 4.64 5.48 -9.11
C LEU A 119 5.12 6.92 -9.37
N ASP A 120 4.25 7.90 -9.20
CA ASP A 120 4.63 9.32 -9.25
C ASP A 120 5.08 9.80 -7.86
N ALA A 121 6.30 10.31 -7.78
CA ALA A 121 6.86 10.85 -6.54
C ALA A 121 6.08 12.08 -6.02
N GLU A 122 5.40 12.84 -6.88
CA GLU A 122 4.58 13.97 -6.43
C GLU A 122 3.32 13.50 -5.68
N TYR A 123 2.75 12.35 -6.05
CA TYR A 123 1.65 11.75 -5.31
C TYR A 123 2.09 11.31 -3.91
N LEU A 124 3.29 10.73 -3.77
CA LEU A 124 3.89 10.43 -2.47
C LEU A 124 4.14 11.71 -1.66
N ARG A 125 4.74 12.74 -2.27
CA ARG A 125 4.93 14.05 -1.62
C ARG A 125 3.60 14.59 -1.09
N GLN A 126 2.55 14.54 -1.91
CA GLN A 126 1.23 15.06 -1.53
C GLN A 126 0.54 14.21 -0.46
N HIS A 127 0.68 12.89 -0.50
CA HIS A 127 0.23 11.99 0.57
C HIS A 127 0.96 12.32 1.88
N ASN A 128 2.28 12.41 1.85
CA ASN A 128 3.13 12.60 3.03
C ASN A 128 2.87 13.94 3.74
N LYS A 129 2.49 15.00 3.02
CA LYS A 129 2.05 16.28 3.62
C LYS A 129 0.86 16.15 4.60
N ARG A 130 0.11 15.06 4.53
CA ARG A 130 -1.04 14.79 5.41
C ARG A 130 -0.64 13.98 6.65
N LEU A 131 0.59 13.47 6.69
CA LEU A 131 1.13 12.69 7.79
C LEU A 131 1.76 13.64 8.80
N ALA A 132 1.33 13.60 10.06
CA ALA A 132 1.84 14.49 11.10
C ALA A 132 3.27 14.17 11.56
N TRP A 133 3.85 13.08 11.05
CA TRP A 133 5.10 12.47 11.51
C TRP A 133 6.17 12.33 10.42
N VAL A 134 5.89 12.84 9.21
CA VAL A 134 6.81 12.88 8.06
C VAL A 134 7.17 14.33 7.76
#